data_AF-A0A851J795-F1
#
_entry.id   AF-A0A851J795-F1
#
_cell.length_a   1.000
_cell.length_b   1.000
_cell.length_c   1.000
_cell.angle_alpha   90.00
_cell.angle_beta   90.00
_cell.angle_gamma   90.00
#
_symmetry.space_group_name_H-M   'P 1'
#
loop_
_entity.id
_entity.type
_entity.pdbx_description
1 polymer ?
#
loop_
_entity_poly.entity_id
_entity_poly.type
_entity_poly.pdbx_seq_one_letter_code
_entity_poly.pdbx_strand_id
1 'polypeptide(L)'
;GLPLLVQRTIARTIVLQEIVGKGRFGEVWRGKWCGEDVAVKIFSSRDERSWFREAEIYQTVMLRHENILGFIAADNKDNGTWTQLWLVSEYHEQGSLFDYLNRGTVTVEGMVRLALSVASGLAHLHMEIVGTQGK
;
A
#
# COMPACT_ATOMS: atom_id res chain seq x y z
N GLY A 1 15.81 -0.45 -9.81
CA GLY A 1 14.59 0.27 -9.40
C GLY A 1 14.09 1.07 -10.58
N LEU A 2 12.77 1.15 -10.79
CA LEU A 2 12.21 1.96 -11.86
C LEU A 2 12.52 3.45 -11.63
N PRO A 3 12.82 4.25 -12.67
CA PRO A 3 13.18 5.66 -12.52
C PRO A 3 12.04 6.51 -11.95
N LEU A 4 12.38 7.49 -11.12
CA LEU A 4 11.46 8.47 -10.49
C LEU A 4 10.54 9.22 -11.47
N LEU A 5 10.89 9.28 -12.76
CA LEU A 5 10.08 9.93 -13.80
C LEU A 5 8.79 9.15 -14.17
N VAL A 6 8.71 7.85 -13.86
CA VAL A 6 7.52 7.03 -14.15
C VAL A 6 6.40 7.22 -13.11
N GLN A 7 6.69 7.84 -11.97
CA GLN A 7 5.74 7.95 -10.86
C GLN A 7 4.56 8.90 -11.14
N ARG A 8 4.70 9.88 -12.05
CA ARG A 8 3.69 10.94 -12.29
C ARG A 8 2.60 10.60 -13.33
N THR A 9 2.53 9.35 -13.77
CA THR A 9 1.61 8.93 -14.85
C THR A 9 0.82 7.67 -14.56
N ILE A 10 1.13 6.97 -13.46
CA ILE A 10 0.50 5.68 -13.15
C ILE A 10 -0.99 5.87 -12.87
N ALA A 11 -1.38 6.90 -12.12
CA ALA A 11 -2.77 7.16 -11.77
C ALA A 11 -3.67 7.42 -13.01
N ARG A 12 -3.10 7.88 -14.12
CA ARG A 12 -3.83 8.07 -15.40
C ARG A 12 -4.13 6.75 -16.10
N THR A 13 -3.30 5.74 -15.88
CA THR A 13 -3.43 4.40 -16.49
C THR A 13 -4.20 3.41 -15.63
N ILE A 14 -4.53 3.78 -14.39
CA ILE A 14 -5.34 2.96 -13.49
C ILE A 14 -6.83 3.27 -13.68
N VAL A 15 -7.62 2.21 -13.85
CA VAL A 15 -9.08 2.27 -13.85
C VAL A 15 -9.58 1.81 -12.48
N LEU A 16 -10.21 2.72 -11.73
CA LEU A 16 -10.85 2.38 -10.45
C LEU A 16 -12.09 1.52 -10.70
N GLN A 17 -12.31 0.51 -9.86
CA GLN A 17 -13.43 -0.41 -9.98
C GLN A 17 -14.42 -0.22 -8.82
N GLU A 18 -14.02 -0.58 -7.61
CA GLU A 18 -14.89 -0.59 -6.43
C GLU A 18 -14.15 -0.11 -5.18
N ILE A 19 -14.90 0.43 -4.21
CA ILE A 19 -14.36 0.80 -2.90
C ILE A 19 -14.26 -0.46 -2.05
N VAL A 20 -13.05 -0.75 -1.55
CA VAL A 20 -12.78 -1.92 -0.70
C VAL A 20 -12.53 -1.56 0.76
N GLY A 21 -12.34 -0.27 1.07
CA GLY A 21 -12.19 0.19 2.44
C GLY A 21 -12.36 1.68 2.58
N LYS A 22 -12.79 2.13 3.76
CA LYS A 22 -12.82 3.55 4.14
C LYS A 22 -12.01 3.72 5.42
N GLY A 23 -10.96 4.52 5.36
CA GLY A 23 -10.08 4.82 6.49
C GLY A 23 -10.25 6.24 6.98
N ARG A 24 -9.48 6.60 8.01
CA ARG A 24 -9.48 7.95 8.61
C ARG A 24 -9.11 9.06 7.61
N PHE A 25 -8.22 8.76 6.67
CA PHE A 25 -7.59 9.77 5.79
C PHE A 25 -7.97 9.60 4.31
N GLY A 26 -8.92 8.71 3.99
CA GLY A 26 -9.27 8.45 2.60
C GLY A 26 -9.97 7.12 2.37
N GLU A 27 -10.32 6.89 1.12
CA GLU A 27 -10.92 5.65 0.64
C GLU A 27 -9.87 4.78 -0.03
N VAL A 28 -9.99 3.47 0.14
CA VAL A 28 -9.19 2.46 -0.57
C VAL A 28 -10.07 1.84 -1.63
N TRP A 29 -9.59 1.89 -2.86
CA TRP A 29 -10.24 1.36 -4.04
C TRP A 29 -9.47 0.15 -4.56
N ARG A 30 -10.20 -0.84 -5.09
CA ARG A 30 -9.62 -1.77 -6.05
C ARG A 30 -9.57 -1.10 -7.41
N GLY A 31 -8.43 -1.18 -8.08
CA GLY A 31 -8.23 -0.69 -9.43
C GLY A 31 -7.54 -1.72 -10.31
N LYS A 32 -7.59 -1.49 -11.63
CA LYS A 32 -6.86 -2.29 -12.62
C LYS A 32 -5.70 -1.49 -13.21
N TRP A 33 -4.52 -2.07 -13.21
CA TRP A 33 -3.31 -1.54 -13.84
C TRP A 33 -2.65 -2.62 -14.68
N CYS A 34 -2.54 -2.40 -16.00
CA CYS A 34 -1.97 -3.39 -16.93
C CYS A 34 -2.60 -4.79 -16.83
N GLY A 35 -3.89 -4.89 -16.49
CA GLY A 35 -4.63 -6.16 -16.30
C GLY A 35 -4.61 -6.70 -14.86
N GLU A 36 -3.64 -6.27 -14.06
CA GLU A 36 -3.47 -6.71 -12.68
C GLU A 36 -4.29 -5.87 -11.70
N ASP A 37 -4.72 -6.49 -10.59
CA ASP A 37 -5.41 -5.80 -9.51
C ASP A 37 -4.42 -5.02 -8.63
N VAL A 38 -4.77 -3.77 -8.33
CA VAL A 38 -4.02 -2.89 -7.43
C VAL A 38 -4.96 -2.27 -6.39
N ALA A 39 -4.43 -2.00 -5.20
CA ALA A 39 -5.12 -1.20 -4.21
C ALA A 39 -4.68 0.26 -4.35
N VAL A 40 -5.66 1.16 -4.38
CA VAL A 40 -5.44 2.61 -4.51
C VAL A 40 -6.05 3.31 -3.31
N LYS A 41 -5.20 3.83 -2.43
CA LYS A 41 -5.62 4.70 -1.33
C LYS A 41 -5.62 6.14 -1.83
N ILE A 42 -6.80 6.77 -1.83
CA ILE A 42 -7.02 8.12 -2.34
C ILE A 42 -7.24 9.07 -1.18
N PHE A 43 -6.36 10.06 -1.08
CA PHE A 43 -6.41 11.13 -0.08
C PHE A 43 -6.94 12.42 -0.71
N SER A 44 -7.61 13.22 0.12
CA SER A 44 -7.91 14.61 -0.20
C SER A 44 -6.63 15.45 -0.18
N SER A 45 -6.57 16.52 -0.98
CA SER A 45 -5.48 17.50 -0.91
C SER A 45 -5.32 18.14 0.48
N ARG A 46 -6.37 18.12 1.31
CA ARG A 46 -6.31 18.58 2.71
C ARG A 46 -5.47 17.66 3.60
N ASP A 47 -5.30 16.40 3.22
CA ASP A 47 -4.57 15.37 3.95
C ASP A 47 -3.17 15.11 3.36
N GLU A 48 -2.63 16.07 2.59
CA GLU A 48 -1.32 15.95 1.91
C GLU A 48 -0.19 15.56 2.86
N ARG A 49 -0.16 16.08 4.09
CA ARG A 49 0.86 15.70 5.09
C ARG A 49 0.80 14.22 5.44
N SER A 50 -0.40 13.65 5.55
CA SER A 50 -0.60 12.23 5.84
C SER A 50 -0.17 11.37 4.64
N TRP A 51 -0.58 11.76 3.43
CA TRP A 51 -0.16 11.11 2.19
C TRP A 51 1.36 11.13 2.02
N PHE A 52 1.99 12.30 2.19
CA PHE A 52 3.44 12.48 2.03
C PHE A 52 4.22 11.62 3.01
N ARG A 53 3.82 11.61 4.29
CA ARG A 53 4.46 10.78 5.31
C ARG A 53 4.37 9.29 4.99
N GLU A 54 3.20 8.82 4.55
CA GLU A 54 2.99 7.42 4.21
C GLU A 54 3.78 7.04 2.94
N ALA A 55 3.82 7.91 1.93
CA ALA A 55 4.66 7.75 0.75
C ALA A 55 6.16 7.70 1.09
N GLU A 56 6.63 8.56 1.99
CA GLU A 56 8.03 8.61 2.45
C GLU A 56 8.42 7.31 3.16
N ILE A 57 7.57 6.83 4.10
CA ILE A 57 7.77 5.56 4.78
C ILE A 57 7.90 4.44 3.76
N TYR A 58 6.94 4.27 2.85
CA TYR A 58 6.97 3.20 1.85
C TYR A 58 8.18 3.24 0.89
N GLN A 59 8.79 4.41 0.70
CA GLN A 59 9.97 4.61 -0.14
C GLN A 59 11.30 4.43 0.63
N THR A 60 11.26 4.12 1.92
CA THR A 60 12.45 3.87 2.74
C THR A 60 13.28 2.73 2.14
N VAL A 61 14.60 2.95 2.02
CA VAL A 61 15.55 1.96 1.50
C VAL A 61 15.51 0.71 2.37
N MET A 62 15.54 -0.49 1.76
CA MET A 62 15.41 -1.79 2.43
C MET A 62 14.07 -2.05 3.15
N LEU A 63 13.01 -1.27 2.91
CA LEU A 63 11.70 -1.57 3.52
C LEU A 63 10.99 -2.78 2.90
N ARG A 64 11.29 -3.14 1.65
CA ARG A 64 10.61 -4.23 0.95
C ARG A 64 10.82 -5.57 1.66
N HIS A 65 9.72 -6.24 1.99
CA HIS A 65 9.68 -7.54 2.67
C HIS A 65 8.37 -8.26 2.31
N GLU A 66 8.35 -9.60 2.28
CA GLU A 66 7.15 -10.38 1.90
C GLU A 66 5.95 -10.21 2.85
N ASN A 67 6.20 -9.79 4.10
CA ASN A 67 5.16 -9.52 5.10
C ASN A 67 4.92 -8.03 5.35
N ILE A 68 5.36 -7.17 4.42
CA ILE A 68 5.05 -5.74 4.39
C ILE A 68 4.35 -5.48 3.05
N LEU A 69 3.24 -4.74 3.10
CA LEU A 69 2.43 -4.46 1.92
C LEU A 69 3.29 -3.88 0.78
N GLY A 70 3.23 -4.51 -0.40
CA GLY A 70 4.02 -4.11 -1.55
C GLY A 70 3.61 -2.75 -2.10
N PHE A 71 4.43 -1.74 -1.87
CA PHE A 71 4.26 -0.41 -2.43
C PHE A 71 4.68 -0.36 -3.91
N ILE A 72 3.81 0.22 -4.74
CA ILE A 72 4.03 0.36 -6.18
C ILE A 72 4.40 1.81 -6.50
N ALA A 73 3.55 2.78 -6.14
CA ALA A 73 3.75 4.17 -6.52
C ALA A 73 2.97 5.16 -5.64
N ALA A 74 3.44 6.40 -5.62
CA ALA A 74 2.69 7.56 -5.14
C ALA A 74 2.53 8.53 -6.32
N ASP A 75 1.32 9.02 -6.55
CA ASP A 75 0.99 9.86 -7.71
C ASP A 75 -0.11 10.87 -7.36
N ASN A 76 -0.33 11.86 -8.21
CA ASN A 76 -1.47 12.78 -8.10
C ASN A 76 -2.34 12.72 -9.35
N LYS A 77 -3.65 12.92 -9.16
CA LYS A 77 -4.62 12.92 -10.24
C LYS A 77 -5.57 14.08 -10.06
N ASP A 78 -5.59 14.98 -11.02
CA ASP A 78 -6.62 16.00 -11.11
C ASP A 78 -7.83 15.43 -11.85
N ASN A 79 -9.01 15.54 -11.24
CA ASN A 79 -10.28 15.11 -11.83
C ASN A 79 -11.11 16.28 -12.39
N GLY A 80 -10.54 17.49 -12.44
CA GLY A 80 -11.19 18.71 -12.91
C GLY A 80 -11.91 19.49 -11.81
N THR A 81 -12.07 18.90 -10.62
CA THR A 81 -12.69 19.55 -9.46
C THR A 81 -11.77 19.69 -8.26
N TRP A 82 -10.91 18.71 -8.02
CA TRP A 82 -9.87 18.77 -7.00
C TRP A 82 -8.74 17.78 -7.32
N THR A 83 -7.57 18.06 -6.75
CA THR A 83 -6.44 17.14 -6.80
C THR A 83 -6.64 15.99 -5.82
N GLN A 84 -6.55 14.77 -6.33
CA GLN A 84 -6.50 13.54 -5.56
C GLN A 84 -5.04 13.11 -5.40
N LEU A 85 -4.67 12.68 -4.21
CA LEU A 85 -3.33 12.14 -3.93
C LEU A 85 -3.45 10.62 -3.76
N TRP A 86 -2.75 9.86 -4.59
CA TRP A 86 -2.88 8.42 -4.70
C TRP A 86 -1.66 7.72 -4.08
N LEU A 87 -1.90 6.68 -3.31
CA LEU A 87 -0.91 5.65 -2.99
C LEU A 87 -1.39 4.33 -3.60
N VAL A 88 -0.54 3.74 -4.43
CA VAL A 88 -0.81 2.50 -5.16
C VAL A 88 0.03 1.39 -4.55
N SER A 89 -0.62 0.29 -4.19
CA SER A 89 -0.01 -0.91 -3.64
C SER A 89 -0.57 -2.17 -4.29
N GLU A 90 0.03 -3.31 -3.97
CA GLU A 90 -0.54 -4.62 -4.27
C GLU A 90 -1.95 -4.76 -3.69
N TYR A 91 -2.80 -5.49 -4.41
CA TYR A 91 -4.14 -5.84 -3.94
C TYR A 91 -4.14 -7.27 -3.39
N HIS A 92 -4.74 -7.44 -2.20
CA HIS A 92 -4.95 -8.76 -1.61
C HIS A 92 -6.45 -9.05 -1.54
N GLU A 93 -6.90 -10.02 -2.33
CA GLU A 93 -8.33 -10.37 -2.45
C GLU A 93 -8.98 -10.84 -1.15
N GLN A 94 -8.18 -11.41 -0.24
CA GLN A 94 -8.64 -11.87 1.07
C GLN A 94 -8.88 -10.72 2.07
N GLY A 95 -8.56 -9.48 1.69
CA GLY A 95 -8.78 -8.29 2.50
C GLY A 95 -7.87 -8.23 3.73
N SER A 96 -8.35 -7.56 4.78
CA SER A 96 -7.62 -7.45 6.03
C SER A 96 -7.67 -8.75 6.84
N LEU A 97 -6.73 -8.94 7.78
CA LEU A 97 -6.79 -10.05 8.73
C LEU A 97 -8.11 -10.04 9.55
N PHE A 98 -8.64 -8.86 9.84
CA PHE A 98 -9.94 -8.70 10.50
C PHE A 98 -11.06 -9.29 9.64
N ASP A 99 -11.12 -8.95 8.36
CA ASP A 99 -12.15 -9.47 7.44
C ASP A 99 -12.00 -10.98 7.24
N TYR A 100 -10.75 -11.46 7.10
CA TYR A 100 -10.45 -12.87 6.91
C TYR A 100 -10.92 -13.73 8.09
N LEU A 101 -10.61 -13.31 9.33
CA LEU A 101 -11.01 -14.04 10.53
C LEU A 101 -12.50 -13.95 10.84
N ASN A 102 -13.20 -12.91 10.35
CA ASN A 102 -14.65 -12.82 10.47
C ASN A 102 -15.41 -13.74 9.49
N ARG A 103 -14.76 -14.24 8.43
CA ARG A 103 -15.38 -15.15 7.45
C ARG A 103 -15.39 -16.61 7.91
N GLY A 104 -14.54 -16.98 8.87
CA GLY A 104 -14.45 -18.37 9.32
C GLY A 104 -13.32 -18.61 10.32
N THR A 105 -13.09 -19.88 10.63
CA THR A 105 -12.04 -20.32 11.55
C THR A 105 -10.79 -20.75 10.79
N VAL A 106 -9.65 -20.78 11.47
CA VAL A 106 -8.36 -21.23 10.93
C VAL A 106 -7.91 -22.52 11.63
N THR A 107 -7.17 -23.35 10.91
CA THR A 107 -6.48 -24.51 11.50
C THR A 107 -5.34 -24.03 12.40
N VAL A 108 -4.82 -24.91 13.27
CA VAL A 108 -3.63 -24.62 14.08
C VAL A 108 -2.45 -24.22 13.19
N GLU A 109 -2.25 -24.91 12.08
CA GLU A 109 -1.22 -24.57 11.10
C GLU A 109 -1.44 -23.19 10.48
N GLY A 110 -2.67 -22.86 10.07
CA GLY A 110 -3.03 -21.56 9.54
C GLY A 110 -2.80 -20.44 10.55
N MET A 111 -3.17 -20.66 11.81
CA MET A 111 -2.90 -19.72 12.91
C MET A 111 -1.41 -19.46 13.09
N VAL A 112 -0.57 -20.51 13.11
CA VAL A 112 0.88 -20.38 13.24
C VAL A 112 1.47 -19.62 12.05
N ARG A 113 1.04 -19.91 10.82
CA ARG A 113 1.49 -19.19 9.61
C ARG A 113 1.15 -17.70 9.66
N LEU A 114 -0.09 -17.36 10.03
CA LEU A 114 -0.52 -15.97 10.17
C LEU A 114 0.30 -15.25 11.24
N ALA A 115 0.42 -15.82 12.44
CA ALA A 115 1.17 -15.22 13.53
C ALA A 115 2.67 -15.04 13.19
N LEU A 116 3.29 -16.05 12.57
CA LEU A 116 4.69 -15.99 12.16
C LEU A 116 4.92 -14.90 11.12
N SER A 117 4.08 -14.81 10.08
CA SER A 117 4.21 -13.77 9.05
C SER A 117 4.08 -12.36 9.62
N VAL A 118 3.12 -12.11 10.53
CA VAL A 118 2.97 -10.81 11.20
C VAL A 118 4.20 -10.49 12.05
N ALA A 119 4.69 -11.45 12.82
CA ALA A 119 5.89 -11.28 13.65
C ALA A 119 7.13 -11.01 12.79
N SER A 120 7.30 -11.71 11.67
CA SER A 120 8.41 -11.50 10.73
C SER A 120 8.37 -10.11 10.10
N GLY A 121 7.21 -9.65 9.64
CA GLY A 121 7.04 -8.29 9.11
C GLY A 121 7.34 -7.21 10.14
N LEU A 122 6.87 -7.40 11.39
CA LEU A 122 7.14 -6.46 12.47
C LEU A 122 8.61 -6.47 12.91
N ALA A 123 9.24 -7.65 12.95
CA ALA A 123 10.66 -7.78 13.24
C ALA A 123 11.51 -7.06 12.18
N HIS A 124 11.14 -7.18 10.88
CA HIS A 124 11.80 -6.45 9.79
C HIS A 124 11.66 -4.93 9.96
N LEU A 125 10.47 -4.44 10.31
CA LEU A 125 10.22 -3.01 10.57
C LEU A 125 11.04 -2.46 11.75
N HIS A 126 11.29 -3.28 12.77
CA HIS A 126 12.08 -2.89 13.95
C HIS A 126 13.58 -3.04 13.77
N MET A 127 14.03 -3.75 12.73
CA MET A 127 15.44 -3.92 12.44
C MET A 127 16.03 -2.58 11.98
N GLU A 128 17.15 -2.17 12.59
CA GLU A 128 17.83 -0.96 12.14
C GLU A 128 18.27 -1.12 10.69
N ILE A 129 17.83 -0.18 9.86
CA ILE A 129 18.35 -0.04 8.50
C ILE A 129 19.74 0.58 8.64
N VAL A 130 20.76 -0.27 8.72
CA VAL A 130 22.16 0.15 8.70
C VAL A 130 22.48 0.59 7.27
N GLY A 131 22.17 1.84 6.95
CA GLY A 131 22.62 2.46 5.73
C GLY A 131 24.14 2.54 5.74
N THR A 132 24.80 1.95 4.74
CA THR A 132 26.15 2.43 4.40
C THR A 132 25.97 3.89 4.02
N GLN A 133 26.51 4.80 4.82
CA GLN A 133 26.53 6.21 4.45
C GLN A 133 27.18 6.30 3.07
N GLY A 134 26.40 6.76 2.09
CA GLY A 134 26.93 7.10 0.78
C GLY A 134 28.08 8.09 0.96
N LYS A 135 29.23 7.73 0.38
CA LYS A 135 30.33 8.67 0.14
C LYS A 135 29.91 9.72 -0.88
#